data_AF-A0A1S3QQJ5-F1
#
_entry.id   AF-A0A1S3QQJ5-F1
#
_cell.length_a   1.000
_cell.length_b   1.000
_cell.length_c   1.000
_cell.angle_alpha   90.00
_cell.angle_beta   90.00
_cell.angle_gamma   90.00
#
_symmetry.space_group_name_H-M   'P 1'
#
loop_
_entity.id
_entity.type
_entity.pdbx_description
1 polymer ?
#
loop_
_entity_poly.entity_id
_entity_poly.type
_entity_poly.pdbx_seq_one_letter_code
_entity_poly.pdbx_strand_id
1 'polypeptide(L)'
;MNPPGPSGEVLEQPQERPQGVSIRLLGTSTAAVSWALSSESHNGSLVSVLSLTCLRPSLGQRMESTYCSEENTTSDILSNLTPGAQYRVVVYHTNGPLISPPSEPVIIDIEPTGVRELVVYSLSPTAVILSWQRPYHVAFRKYVLQTFFFNPVTLASEWTTYYEIAATASVIASVRVTDLLP
;
A
#
# COMPACT_ATOMS: atom_id res chain seq x y z
N MET A 1 -51.45 11.39 -36.85
CA MET A 1 -50.51 11.82 -35.78
C MET A 1 -50.01 10.56 -35.11
N ASN A 2 -48.79 10.12 -35.44
CA ASN A 2 -48.13 9.03 -34.71
C ASN A 2 -47.48 9.60 -33.44
N PRO A 3 -47.52 8.89 -32.30
CA PRO A 3 -46.80 9.31 -31.11
C PRO A 3 -45.28 9.19 -31.34
N PRO A 4 -44.46 10.06 -30.72
CA PRO A 4 -43.01 9.89 -30.74
C PRO A 4 -42.66 8.61 -29.98
N GLY A 5 -42.03 7.66 -30.67
CA GLY A 5 -41.44 6.48 -30.03
C GLY A 5 -40.35 6.91 -29.04
N PRO A 6 -40.10 6.13 -27.98
CA PRO A 6 -39.06 6.47 -27.03
C PRO A 6 -37.71 6.45 -27.76
N SER A 7 -37.01 7.59 -27.81
CA SER A 7 -35.58 7.63 -28.07
C SER A 7 -34.88 6.93 -26.89
N GLY A 8 -34.86 5.61 -26.91
CA GLY A 8 -33.89 4.86 -26.13
C GLY A 8 -32.56 4.99 -26.85
N GLU A 9 -31.65 5.81 -26.31
CA GLU A 9 -30.25 5.76 -26.73
C GLU A 9 -29.76 4.33 -26.50
N VAL A 10 -29.43 3.63 -27.60
CA VAL A 10 -28.83 2.30 -27.53
C VAL A 10 -27.43 2.48 -26.97
N LEU A 11 -27.23 2.07 -25.73
CA LEU A 11 -25.91 2.05 -25.10
C LEU A 11 -25.09 0.89 -25.70
N GLU A 12 -23.98 1.21 -26.34
CA GLU A 12 -23.04 0.22 -26.84
C GLU A 12 -22.05 -0.18 -25.72
N GLN A 13 -21.76 -1.49 -25.64
CA GLN A 13 -20.81 -2.02 -24.68
C GLN A 13 -19.38 -1.68 -25.13
N PRO A 14 -18.59 -1.00 -24.27
CA PRO A 14 -17.18 -0.74 -24.58
C PRO A 14 -16.44 -2.06 -24.81
N GLN A 15 -15.77 -2.20 -25.95
CA GLN A 15 -15.00 -3.41 -26.28
C GLN A 15 -13.52 -3.21 -26.01
N GLU A 16 -13.03 -1.98 -26.15
CA GLU A 16 -11.66 -1.63 -25.81
C GLU A 16 -11.48 -1.64 -24.29
N ARG A 17 -10.39 -2.26 -23.82
CA ARG A 17 -9.99 -2.21 -22.41
C ARG A 17 -9.05 -1.03 -22.16
N PRO A 18 -8.99 -0.47 -20.94
CA PRO A 18 -8.01 0.56 -20.63
C PRO A 18 -6.56 0.04 -20.79
N GLN A 19 -5.73 0.81 -21.48
CA GLN A 19 -4.33 0.50 -21.74
C GLN A 19 -3.41 1.51 -21.04
N GLY A 20 -2.14 1.12 -20.82
CA GLY A 20 -1.15 2.02 -20.24
C GLY A 20 -1.51 2.49 -18.83
N VAL A 21 -2.20 1.65 -18.06
CA VAL A 21 -2.55 1.96 -16.66
C VAL A 21 -1.26 2.17 -15.87
N SER A 22 -1.16 3.32 -15.22
CA SER A 22 -0.03 3.69 -14.38
C SER A 22 -0.54 4.24 -13.05
N ILE A 23 0.23 4.00 -12.00
CA ILE A 23 -0.13 4.44 -10.65
C ILE A 23 1.02 5.24 -10.08
N ARG A 24 0.70 6.41 -9.56
CA ARG A 24 1.65 7.30 -8.89
C ARG A 24 1.25 7.49 -7.44
N LEU A 25 2.10 7.07 -6.52
CA LEU A 25 1.91 7.31 -5.09
C LEU A 25 1.99 8.82 -4.82
N LEU A 26 1.01 9.32 -4.07
CA LEU A 26 0.95 10.72 -3.62
C LEU A 26 1.36 10.86 -2.15
N GLY A 27 1.32 9.76 -1.40
CA GLY A 27 1.69 9.69 0.01
C GLY A 27 1.66 8.26 0.52
N THR A 28 1.57 8.09 1.85
CA THR A 28 1.56 6.78 2.52
C THR A 28 0.20 6.10 2.53
N SER A 29 -0.86 6.75 2.08
CA SER A 29 -2.22 6.21 2.03
C SER A 29 -3.03 6.64 0.80
N THR A 30 -2.37 7.30 -0.17
CA THR A 30 -3.01 7.88 -1.34
C THR A 30 -2.22 7.65 -2.62
N ALA A 31 -2.93 7.38 -3.71
CA ALA A 31 -2.35 7.15 -5.02
C ALA A 31 -3.23 7.74 -6.12
N ALA A 32 -2.63 8.21 -7.21
CA ALA A 32 -3.33 8.59 -8.43
C ALA A 32 -3.17 7.49 -9.47
N VAL A 33 -4.29 7.15 -10.12
CA VAL A 33 -4.37 6.19 -11.23
C VAL A 33 -4.56 6.99 -12.52
N SER A 34 -3.86 6.58 -13.57
CA SER A 34 -4.04 7.14 -14.90
C SER A 34 -3.92 6.05 -15.96
N TRP A 35 -4.47 6.30 -17.14
CA TRP A 35 -4.43 5.37 -18.28
C TRP A 35 -4.37 6.15 -19.59
N ALA A 36 -4.06 5.44 -20.67
CA ALA A 36 -4.02 6.01 -22.02
C ALA A 36 -5.44 6.36 -22.51
N LEU A 37 -5.54 7.40 -23.33
CA LEU A 37 -6.79 7.77 -23.98
C LEU A 37 -7.26 6.64 -24.91
N SER A 38 -8.56 6.32 -24.87
CA SER A 38 -9.17 5.33 -25.77
C SER A 38 -9.63 5.97 -27.07
N SER A 39 -9.78 5.14 -28.10
CA SER A 39 -10.40 5.56 -29.37
C SER A 39 -11.95 5.50 -29.30
N GLU A 40 -12.48 4.62 -28.45
CA GLU A 40 -13.92 4.49 -28.18
C GLU A 40 -14.43 5.60 -27.24
N SER A 41 -15.60 6.15 -27.55
CA SER A 41 -16.33 7.06 -26.67
C SER A 41 -16.94 6.29 -25.51
N HIS A 42 -16.50 6.60 -24.29
CA HIS A 42 -17.05 6.06 -23.05
C HIS A 42 -17.39 7.21 -22.11
N ASN A 43 -18.40 7.01 -21.25
CA ASN A 43 -18.93 8.06 -20.38
C ASN A 43 -18.32 8.05 -18.97
N GLY A 44 -17.49 7.04 -18.65
CA GLY A 44 -16.79 7.01 -17.37
C GLY A 44 -15.81 5.84 -17.25
N SER A 45 -15.28 5.69 -16.04
CA SER A 45 -14.36 4.63 -15.66
C SER A 45 -14.75 4.04 -14.32
N LEU A 46 -14.29 2.81 -14.08
CA LEU A 46 -14.39 2.14 -12.79
C LEU A 46 -13.01 1.59 -12.44
N VAL A 47 -12.53 1.93 -11.25
CA VAL A 47 -11.28 1.43 -10.69
C VAL A 47 -11.61 0.45 -9.57
N SER A 48 -11.19 -0.79 -9.73
CA SER A 48 -11.31 -1.85 -8.72
C SER A 48 -10.00 -2.02 -7.99
N VAL A 49 -10.04 -1.93 -6.66
CA VAL A 49 -8.87 -2.01 -5.79
C VAL A 49 -9.06 -3.15 -4.79
N LEU A 50 -8.13 -4.11 -4.81
CA LEU A 50 -8.15 -5.29 -3.94
C LEU A 50 -6.87 -5.38 -3.12
N SER A 51 -7.00 -5.40 -1.78
CA SER A 51 -5.88 -5.67 -0.87
C SER A 51 -5.44 -7.14 -0.98
N LEU A 52 -4.16 -7.36 -1.30
CA LEU A 52 -3.54 -8.69 -1.36
C LEU A 52 -2.90 -9.09 -0.02
N THR A 53 -2.67 -8.13 0.87
CA THR A 53 -2.09 -8.38 2.21
C THR A 53 -3.12 -8.88 3.22
N CYS A 54 -4.31 -9.26 2.75
CA CYS A 54 -5.32 -10.01 3.48
C CYS A 54 -4.80 -11.37 3.95
N LEU A 55 -4.03 -11.39 5.03
CA LEU A 55 -4.00 -12.57 5.86
C LEU A 55 -5.22 -12.55 6.76
N ARG A 56 -6.18 -13.43 6.46
CA ARG A 56 -7.20 -13.81 7.45
C ARG A 56 -6.46 -14.14 8.75
N PRO A 57 -6.76 -13.48 9.86
CA PRO A 57 -6.04 -13.73 11.10
C PRO A 57 -6.16 -15.21 11.47
N SER A 58 -5.02 -15.87 11.68
CA SER A 58 -5.04 -17.12 12.45
C SER A 58 -5.50 -16.78 13.87
N LEU A 59 -6.32 -17.64 14.50
CA LEU A 59 -6.91 -17.39 15.83
C LEU A 59 -5.89 -17.01 16.93
N GLY A 60 -4.59 -17.24 16.71
CA GLY A 60 -3.49 -16.89 17.63
C GLY A 60 -2.72 -15.60 17.29
N GLN A 61 -2.92 -14.99 16.12
CA GLN A 61 -2.31 -13.70 15.77
C GLN A 61 -3.38 -12.62 15.80
N ARG A 62 -3.18 -11.63 16.68
CA ARG A 62 -3.92 -10.36 16.66
C ARG A 62 -3.44 -9.51 15.48
N MET A 63 -3.54 -10.06 14.27
CA MET A 63 -3.42 -9.32 13.03
C MET A 63 -4.81 -8.76 12.78
N GLU A 64 -4.92 -7.43 12.82
CA GLU A 64 -6.19 -6.75 12.64
C GLU A 64 -6.80 -7.18 11.30
N SER A 65 -8.05 -7.67 11.34
CA SER A 65 -8.88 -7.90 10.15
C SER A 65 -9.11 -6.60 9.34
N THR A 66 -8.62 -5.46 9.84
CA THR A 66 -8.79 -4.09 9.36
C THR A 66 -8.03 -3.78 8.07
N TYR A 67 -7.13 -4.65 7.61
CA TYR A 67 -6.29 -4.39 6.41
C TYR A 67 -6.83 -4.99 5.11
N CYS A 68 -8.03 -5.55 5.18
CA CYS A 68 -8.75 -6.06 4.03
C CYS A 68 -9.70 -4.99 3.50
N SER A 69 -9.30 -4.30 2.43
CA SER A 69 -10.19 -3.48 1.63
C SER A 69 -10.33 -4.07 0.23
N GLU A 70 -11.58 -4.18 -0.20
CA GLU A 70 -11.98 -4.40 -1.58
C GLU A 70 -12.99 -3.30 -1.90
N GLU A 71 -12.63 -2.39 -2.79
CA GLU A 71 -13.46 -1.23 -3.11
C GLU A 71 -13.42 -0.95 -4.60
N ASN A 72 -14.59 -0.63 -5.15
CA ASN A 72 -14.73 -0.13 -6.49
C ASN A 72 -15.05 1.36 -6.42
N THR A 73 -14.29 2.18 -7.13
CA THR A 73 -14.43 3.63 -7.13
C THR A 73 -14.43 4.16 -8.57
N THR A 74 -15.18 5.23 -8.81
CA THR A 74 -15.13 5.98 -10.08
C THR A 74 -14.13 7.12 -10.03
N SER A 75 -13.39 7.25 -8.93
CA SER A 75 -12.34 8.25 -8.74
C SER A 75 -10.99 7.74 -9.21
N ASP A 76 -10.25 8.61 -9.89
CA ASP A 76 -8.86 8.34 -10.29
C ASP A 76 -7.89 8.47 -9.10
N ILE A 77 -8.37 8.97 -7.96
CA ILE A 77 -7.62 9.06 -6.71
C ILE A 77 -8.07 7.96 -5.77
N LEU A 78 -7.13 7.09 -5.40
CA LEU A 78 -7.26 6.09 -4.37
C LEU A 78 -6.89 6.71 -3.03
N SER A 79 -7.74 6.51 -2.02
CA SER A 79 -7.54 7.02 -0.66
C SER A 79 -7.71 5.89 0.34
N ASN A 80 -7.33 6.14 1.60
CA ASN A 80 -7.42 5.17 2.70
C ASN A 80 -6.66 3.85 2.42
N LEU A 81 -5.59 3.91 1.62
CA LEU A 81 -4.69 2.78 1.45
C LEU A 81 -3.94 2.55 2.77
N THR A 82 -3.76 1.29 3.13
CA THR A 82 -3.04 0.90 4.34
C THR A 82 -1.53 0.90 4.05
N PRO A 83 -0.71 1.66 4.81
CA PRO A 83 0.74 1.54 4.73
C PRO A 83 1.23 0.11 5.00
N GLY A 84 2.19 -0.35 4.21
CA GLY A 84 2.74 -1.71 4.28
C GLY A 84 1.87 -2.79 3.63
N ALA A 85 0.71 -2.43 3.08
CA ALA A 85 -0.12 -3.34 2.31
C ALA A 85 0.22 -3.29 0.82
N GLN A 86 -0.10 -4.39 0.15
CA GLN A 86 -0.01 -4.59 -1.28
C GLN A 86 -1.41 -4.60 -1.87
N TYR A 87 -1.58 -3.90 -2.99
CA TYR A 87 -2.86 -3.76 -3.68
C TYR A 87 -2.78 -4.19 -5.13
N ARG A 88 -3.85 -4.82 -5.61
CA ARG A 88 -4.10 -5.07 -7.03
C ARG A 88 -5.13 -4.06 -7.52
N VAL A 89 -4.77 -3.30 -8.55
CA VAL A 89 -5.64 -2.29 -9.17
C VAL A 89 -5.95 -2.68 -10.60
N VAL A 90 -7.22 -2.61 -10.96
CA VAL A 90 -7.73 -2.89 -12.31
C VAL A 90 -8.69 -1.79 -12.72
N VAL A 91 -8.60 -1.32 -13.96
CA VAL A 91 -9.46 -0.27 -14.50
C VAL A 91 -10.39 -0.86 -15.57
N TYR A 92 -11.60 -0.34 -15.64
CA TYR A 92 -12.63 -0.63 -16.65
C TYR A 92 -13.13 0.68 -17.24
N HIS A 93 -13.44 0.70 -18.53
CA HIS A 93 -14.28 1.76 -19.12
C HIS A 93 -15.74 1.45 -18.83
N THR A 94 -16.55 2.50 -18.66
CA THR A 94 -17.99 2.37 -18.42
C THR A 94 -18.80 3.21 -19.41
N ASN A 95 -19.93 2.66 -19.85
CA ASN A 95 -20.92 3.38 -20.64
C ASN A 95 -22.32 3.07 -20.07
N GLY A 96 -22.80 3.94 -19.18
CA GLY A 96 -23.98 3.64 -18.36
C GLY A 96 -23.72 2.42 -17.45
N PRO A 97 -24.58 1.37 -17.50
CA PRO A 97 -24.39 0.15 -16.72
C PRO A 97 -23.40 -0.85 -17.35
N LEU A 98 -22.93 -0.58 -18.57
CA LEU A 98 -22.05 -1.48 -19.31
C LEU A 98 -20.59 -1.24 -18.93
N ILE A 99 -19.84 -2.33 -18.81
CA ILE A 99 -18.41 -2.32 -18.49
C ILE A 99 -17.59 -2.98 -19.61
N SER A 100 -16.40 -2.44 -19.84
CA SER A 100 -15.41 -3.02 -20.75
C SER A 100 -14.77 -4.29 -20.18
N PRO A 101 -13.98 -5.02 -20.96
CA PRO A 101 -12.98 -5.92 -20.40
C PRO A 101 -11.99 -5.16 -19.49
N PRO A 102 -11.40 -5.83 -18.47
CA PRO A 102 -10.46 -5.22 -17.54
C PRO A 102 -9.13 -4.85 -18.21
N SER A 103 -8.47 -3.80 -17.70
CA SER A 103 -7.06 -3.55 -17.97
C SER A 103 -6.15 -4.70 -17.49
N GLU A 104 -4.87 -4.68 -17.90
CA GLU A 104 -3.88 -5.47 -17.15
C GLU A 104 -3.84 -5.01 -15.69
N PRO A 105 -3.70 -5.94 -14.74
CA PRO A 105 -3.61 -5.59 -13.33
C PRO A 105 -2.28 -4.92 -13.01
N VAL A 106 -2.33 -3.86 -12.22
CA VAL A 106 -1.13 -3.23 -11.65
C VAL A 106 -1.06 -3.60 -10.17
N ILE A 107 0.09 -4.12 -9.74
CA ILE A 107 0.38 -4.38 -8.34
C ILE A 107 1.18 -3.22 -7.78
N ILE A 108 0.77 -2.70 -6.63
CA ILE A 108 1.48 -1.65 -5.92
C ILE A 108 1.70 -2.06 -4.47
N ASP A 109 2.86 -1.68 -3.94
CA ASP A 109 3.21 -1.80 -2.54
C ASP A 109 3.22 -0.42 -1.91
N ILE A 110 2.58 -0.28 -0.76
CA ILE A 110 2.63 0.96 0.02
C ILE A 110 3.71 0.81 1.08
N GLU A 111 4.65 1.74 1.14
CA GLU A 111 5.72 1.69 2.13
C GLU A 111 5.13 1.71 3.57
N PRO A 112 5.56 0.82 4.47
CA PRO A 112 5.16 0.87 5.87
C PRO A 112 5.55 2.20 6.52
N THR A 113 4.75 2.67 7.46
CA THR A 113 5.21 3.78 8.31
C THR A 113 6.22 3.28 9.34
N GLY A 114 7.15 4.16 9.73
CA GLY A 114 8.17 3.86 10.74
C GLY A 114 7.59 3.61 12.14
N VAL A 115 8.45 3.13 13.03
CA VAL A 115 8.12 2.94 14.46
C VAL A 115 7.83 4.28 15.13
N ARG A 116 7.01 4.25 16.19
CA ARG A 116 6.65 5.44 16.96
C ARG A 116 7.31 5.43 18.33
N GLU A 117 7.58 6.62 18.87
CA GLU A 117 8.11 6.80 20.22
C GLU A 117 9.35 5.92 20.50
N LEU A 118 10.30 5.92 19.58
CA LEU A 118 11.57 5.22 19.79
C LEU A 118 12.36 5.90 20.91
N VAL A 119 12.61 5.17 21.98
CA VAL A 119 13.44 5.58 23.12
C VAL A 119 14.68 4.70 23.17
N VAL A 120 15.82 5.33 23.45
CA VAL A 120 17.12 4.67 23.60
C VAL A 120 17.56 4.80 25.05
N TYR A 121 17.80 3.66 25.71
CA TYR A 121 18.38 3.59 27.05
C TYR A 121 19.82 3.13 26.95
N SER A 122 20.76 3.95 27.40
CA SER A 122 22.18 3.56 27.46
C SER A 122 22.40 2.56 28.60
N LEU A 123 23.08 1.45 28.29
CA LEU A 123 23.54 0.49 29.30
C LEU A 123 25.05 0.62 29.53
N SER A 124 25.80 0.80 28.44
CA SER A 124 27.26 0.96 28.45
C SER A 124 27.69 1.64 27.13
N PRO A 125 28.98 1.99 26.94
CA PRO A 125 29.45 2.61 25.69
C PRO A 125 29.17 1.79 24.43
N THR A 126 29.03 0.47 24.54
CA THR A 126 28.81 -0.43 23.39
C THR A 126 27.45 -1.14 23.44
N ALA A 127 26.55 -0.74 24.36
CA ALA A 127 25.26 -1.40 24.51
C ALA A 127 24.12 -0.45 24.89
N VAL A 128 22.97 -0.65 24.24
CA VAL A 128 21.74 0.13 24.46
C VAL A 128 20.53 -0.80 24.48
N ILE A 129 19.42 -0.31 25.04
CA ILE A 129 18.09 -0.89 24.85
C ILE A 129 17.29 0.08 24.00
N LEU A 130 16.72 -0.42 22.92
CA LEU A 130 15.75 0.29 22.10
C LEU A 130 14.36 -0.15 22.53
N SER A 131 13.44 0.80 22.68
CA SER A 131 12.03 0.54 22.98
C SER A 131 11.15 1.43 22.11
N TRP A 132 10.10 0.88 21.51
CA TRP A 132 9.20 1.62 20.62
C TRP A 132 7.77 1.13 20.72
N GLN A 133 6.84 1.99 20.33
CA GLN A 133 5.45 1.62 20.13
C GLN A 133 5.24 0.98 18.76
N ARG A 134 4.42 -0.08 18.75
CA ARG A 134 3.94 -0.75 17.55
C ARG A 134 3.18 0.24 16.65
N PRO A 135 3.50 0.33 15.35
CA PRO A 135 2.72 1.13 14.41
C PRO A 135 1.26 0.64 14.33
N TYR A 136 0.33 1.56 14.46
CA TYR A 136 -1.11 1.32 14.26
C TYR A 136 -1.49 1.54 12.80
N HIS A 137 -2.46 0.76 12.31
CA HIS A 137 -2.96 0.85 10.94
C HIS A 137 -1.91 0.64 9.85
N VAL A 138 -0.97 -0.27 10.10
CA VAL A 138 0.13 -0.62 9.18
C VAL A 138 0.17 -2.14 9.04
N ALA A 139 0.22 -2.64 7.81
CA ALA A 139 0.45 -4.04 7.56
C ALA A 139 1.96 -4.32 7.56
N PHE A 140 2.46 -5.09 8.53
CA PHE A 140 3.87 -5.46 8.59
C PHE A 140 4.06 -6.81 9.30
N ARG A 141 5.21 -7.44 9.09
CA ARG A 141 5.54 -8.77 9.65
C ARG A 141 6.75 -8.79 10.56
N LYS A 142 7.64 -7.81 10.42
CA LYS A 142 8.90 -7.71 11.16
C LYS A 142 9.30 -6.26 11.31
N TYR A 143 10.08 -5.98 12.36
CA TYR A 143 10.88 -4.77 12.47
C TYR A 143 12.28 -5.05 11.94
N VAL A 144 12.86 -4.10 11.24
CA VAL A 144 14.25 -4.16 10.78
C VAL A 144 15.02 -3.08 11.54
N LEU A 145 16.01 -3.51 12.31
CA LEU A 145 16.94 -2.61 12.96
C LEU A 145 18.18 -2.47 12.09
N GLN A 146 18.47 -1.24 11.67
CA GLN A 146 19.68 -0.92 10.94
C GLN A 146 20.60 -0.05 11.79
N THR A 147 21.89 -0.29 11.69
CA THR A 147 22.92 0.56 12.28
C THR A 147 23.63 1.32 11.16
N PHE A 148 23.96 2.57 11.46
CA PHE A 148 24.76 3.41 10.57
C PHE A 148 26.17 3.49 11.15
N PHE A 149 27.16 3.10 10.36
CA PHE A 149 28.57 3.26 10.70
C PHE A 149 29.20 4.28 9.76
N PHE A 150 29.90 5.25 10.34
CA PHE A 150 30.72 6.21 9.61
C PHE A 150 32.19 6.00 9.95
N ASN A 151 33.00 5.71 8.94
CA ASN A 151 34.45 5.60 9.08
C ASN A 151 35.08 6.98 8.85
N PRO A 152 35.61 7.65 9.89
CA PRO A 152 36.18 8.98 9.74
C PRO A 152 37.51 8.99 8.98
N VAL A 153 38.18 7.84 8.83
CA VAL A 153 39.46 7.73 8.12
C VAL A 153 39.23 7.63 6.61
N THR A 154 38.29 6.78 6.18
CA THR A 154 37.98 6.60 4.76
C THR A 154 36.86 7.52 4.27
N LEU A 155 36.20 8.25 5.18
CA LEU A 155 34.99 9.02 4.92
C LEU A 155 33.86 8.19 4.31
N ALA A 156 33.90 6.87 4.52
CA ALA A 156 32.87 5.95 4.04
C ALA A 156 31.77 5.78 5.08
N SER A 157 30.55 5.60 4.62
CA SER A 157 29.41 5.32 5.48
C SER A 157 28.59 4.16 4.93
N GLU A 158 28.12 3.29 5.81
CA GLU A 158 27.35 2.11 5.43
C GLU A 158 26.21 1.87 6.42
N TRP A 159 25.03 1.59 5.88
CA TRP A 159 23.90 1.08 6.64
C TRP A 159 23.94 -0.44 6.62
N THR A 160 23.96 -1.06 7.79
CA THR A 160 23.93 -2.52 7.91
C THR A 160 22.69 -2.95 8.68
N THR A 161 22.01 -3.98 8.18
CA THR A 161 20.94 -4.63 8.94
C THR A 161 21.54 -5.39 10.10
N TYR A 162 21.19 -4.99 11.32
CA TYR A 162 21.69 -5.60 12.54
C TYR A 162 20.75 -6.70 13.05
N TYR A 163 19.43 -6.43 13.10
CA TYR A 163 18.42 -7.43 13.48
C TYR A 163 17.17 -7.39 12.62
N GLU A 164 16.56 -8.57 12.44
CA GLU A 164 15.17 -8.73 12.04
C GLU A 164 14.37 -9.28 13.22
N ILE A 165 13.37 -8.52 13.67
CA ILE A 165 12.58 -8.86 14.85
C ILE A 165 11.16 -9.16 14.39
N ALA A 166 10.70 -10.40 14.57
CA ALA A 166 9.33 -10.76 14.21
C ALA A 166 8.31 -9.88 14.94
N ALA A 167 7.30 -9.41 14.22
CA ALA A 167 6.24 -8.61 14.82
C ALA A 167 5.45 -9.47 15.82
N THR A 168 5.31 -8.96 17.04
CA THR A 168 4.49 -9.59 18.09
C THR A 168 3.18 -8.82 18.28
N ALA A 169 2.26 -9.40 19.04
CA ALA A 169 1.01 -8.73 19.42
C ALA A 169 1.22 -7.62 20.48
N SER A 170 2.43 -7.48 21.02
CA SER A 170 2.75 -6.48 22.04
C SER A 170 2.66 -5.05 21.49
N VAL A 171 2.09 -4.16 22.29
CA VAL A 171 1.99 -2.73 21.95
C VAL A 171 3.37 -2.06 22.01
N ILE A 172 4.22 -2.49 22.95
CA ILE A 172 5.59 -2.03 23.09
C ILE A 172 6.50 -3.19 22.72
N ALA A 173 7.49 -2.90 21.89
CA ALA A 173 8.57 -3.81 21.58
C ALA A 173 9.89 -3.21 22.08
N SER A 174 10.77 -4.07 22.58
CA SER A 174 12.10 -3.66 23.00
C SER A 174 13.15 -4.69 22.60
N VAL A 175 14.35 -4.20 22.29
CA VAL A 175 15.50 -5.04 21.95
C VAL A 175 16.75 -4.48 22.61
N ARG A 176 17.57 -5.38 23.15
CA ARG A 176 18.91 -5.04 23.62
C ARG A 176 19.87 -5.18 22.44
N VAL A 177 20.62 -4.11 22.18
CA VAL A 177 21.66 -4.03 21.15
C VAL A 177 23.01 -3.98 21.86
N THR A 178 23.94 -4.84 21.48
CA THR A 178 25.28 -4.93 22.06
C THR A 178 26.35 -4.78 20.98
N ASP A 179 27.62 -4.75 21.38
CA ASP A 179 28.75 -4.76 20.45
C ASP A 179 28.70 -3.60 19.45
N LEU A 180 28.12 -2.47 19.86
CA LEU A 180 28.13 -1.23 19.10
C LEU A 180 29.57 -0.70 19.02
N LEU A 181 29.97 -0.30 17.83
CA LEU A 181 31.24 0.37 17.62
C LEU A 181 31.17 1.77 18.27
N PRO A 182 32.17 2.16 19.07
CA PRO A 182 32.24 3.49 19.68
C PRO A 182 32.52 4.60 18.65
#